data_AF-A0A3L7DVM0-F1
#
_entry.id   AF-A0A3L7DVM0-F1
#
_cell.length_a   1.000
_cell.length_b   1.000
_cell.length_c   1.000
_cell.angle_alpha   90.00
_cell.angle_beta   90.00
_cell.angle_gamma   90.00
#
_symmetry.space_group_name_H-M   'P 1'
#
loop_
_entity.id
_entity.type
_entity.pdbx_description
1 polymer ?
#
loop_
_entity_poly.entity_id
_entity_poly.type
_entity_poly.pdbx_seq_one_letter_code
_entity_poly.pdbx_strand_id
1 'polypeptide(L)'
;MTASEACYLLHDSTFDPERAAEWLQANDISLVPYAERESLADASRVLLWLGDEQVRELASLGIERQWRIGLLPHPDAREACTALGVKGEPAGLTAHYRGVEPVAADALSCNGELVFSSVVIGSVLSLRPQDINRRSTTWSLFRGALRGLGKLSLRRFRLVTAKEQSVDFAALGMVAVAHTQSALVSRRFDDDLSAADGRVSLLAMAPRSIIGYLWFVFRLLLPGRISLSRLPDSLALVQSARLQLEAADGFEYLLDNKPVHARELELEIRPQALSLLPGPALRGTASTSVSSKETLRLNHIPVSEAARAMSGKHLPLFNHASEEEYRELFVALRDNATASSSYQVLMVLSVMLALAGLYANSAPVIIGAMILAPLMAPIVSFSMGLARSNVNLIRSALKTLVIGIAWGLACAVLLAWLMPFDIATDEMRSRMSPTLLDLFIAVISGIAGAYANAKEEVARSLAGVAIAVALVPPLSVAGIGLGWGDWPMARGALLLLTTNLVGISLAASITFLVLGFAPLTRARKGLAISLLPLALISVPLYIAYDHLVERSRLEERVPAGELRLLDQQVQVATVRVALDDPPLLSVVVSSAERLENRHIDELKRIIGEQVGRKIQLEAQLNIRR
;
A
#
# COMPACT_ATOMS: atom_id res chain seq x y z
N MET A 1 -21.40 -54.82 -25.69
CA MET A 1 -20.65 -55.55 -24.66
C MET A 1 -19.25 -54.97 -24.61
N THR A 2 -19.07 -53.89 -23.84
CA THR A 2 -17.73 -53.35 -23.54
C THR A 2 -17.04 -54.33 -22.59
N ALA A 3 -15.82 -54.76 -22.89
CA ALA A 3 -15.04 -55.63 -22.02
C ALA A 3 -14.99 -55.03 -20.61
N SER A 4 -15.23 -55.84 -19.58
CA SER A 4 -15.07 -55.41 -18.18
C SER A 4 -13.61 -54.99 -17.99
N GLU A 5 -13.38 -53.70 -17.74
CA GLU A 5 -12.04 -53.19 -17.46
C GLU A 5 -11.56 -53.75 -16.11
N ALA A 6 -10.39 -54.39 -16.08
CA ALA A 6 -9.84 -54.92 -14.84
C ALA A 6 -9.58 -53.78 -13.84
N CYS A 7 -10.19 -53.89 -12.65
CA CYS A 7 -10.01 -52.95 -11.55
C CYS A 7 -9.26 -53.61 -10.40
N TYR A 8 -8.19 -52.97 -9.95
CA TYR A 8 -7.34 -53.46 -8.87
C TYR A 8 -7.36 -52.49 -7.70
N LEU A 9 -7.26 -53.03 -6.48
CA LEU A 9 -6.98 -52.27 -5.28
C LEU A 9 -5.60 -52.64 -4.77
N LEU A 10 -4.67 -51.69 -4.89
CA LEU A 10 -3.33 -51.80 -4.35
C LEU A 10 -3.33 -51.27 -2.91
N HIS A 11 -2.89 -52.09 -1.96
CA HIS A 11 -2.99 -51.77 -0.54
C HIS A 11 -1.69 -52.05 0.24
N ASP A 12 -1.48 -51.29 1.31
CA ASP A 12 -0.43 -51.57 2.30
C ASP A 12 -0.93 -52.54 3.39
N SER A 13 -0.09 -52.77 4.41
CA SER A 13 -0.39 -53.67 5.52
C SER A 13 -1.47 -53.15 6.49
N THR A 14 -1.90 -51.89 6.36
CA THR A 14 -2.94 -51.28 7.23
C THR A 14 -4.35 -51.59 6.74
N PHE A 15 -4.49 -52.07 5.52
CA PHE A 15 -5.79 -52.40 4.93
C PHE A 15 -6.38 -53.68 5.55
N ASP A 16 -7.65 -53.61 5.91
CA ASP A 16 -8.41 -54.75 6.46
C ASP A 16 -9.23 -55.43 5.35
N PRO A 17 -8.77 -56.57 4.81
CA PRO A 17 -9.43 -57.25 3.70
C PRO A 17 -10.77 -57.89 4.09
N GLU A 18 -10.95 -58.30 5.35
CA GLU A 18 -12.18 -58.98 5.81
C GLU A 18 -13.35 -57.99 5.81
N ARG A 19 -13.10 -56.77 6.29
CA ARG A 19 -14.09 -55.67 6.28
C ARG A 19 -14.37 -55.12 4.88
N ALA A 20 -13.51 -55.47 3.90
CA ALA A 20 -13.61 -55.02 2.52
C ALA A 20 -14.28 -56.02 1.57
N ALA A 21 -14.38 -57.30 1.96
CA ALA A 21 -14.77 -58.40 1.09
C ALA A 21 -16.11 -58.18 0.37
N GLU A 22 -17.13 -57.67 1.08
CA GLU A 22 -18.47 -57.45 0.53
C GLU A 22 -18.48 -56.43 -0.63
N TRP A 23 -17.81 -55.29 -0.46
CA TRP A 23 -17.80 -54.25 -1.49
C TRP A 23 -16.72 -54.47 -2.54
N LEU A 24 -15.66 -55.25 -2.26
CA LEU A 24 -14.71 -55.68 -3.28
C LEU A 24 -15.36 -56.65 -4.27
N GLN A 25 -16.11 -57.64 -3.78
CA GLN A 25 -16.87 -58.56 -4.62
C GLN A 25 -17.97 -57.85 -5.40
N ALA A 26 -18.74 -56.96 -4.76
CA ALA A 26 -19.76 -56.17 -5.45
C ALA A 26 -19.19 -55.26 -6.54
N ASN A 27 -17.91 -54.87 -6.41
CA ASN A 27 -17.23 -53.99 -7.36
C ASN A 27 -16.27 -54.70 -8.35
N ASP A 28 -16.18 -56.04 -8.32
CA ASP A 28 -15.26 -56.82 -9.17
C ASP A 28 -13.80 -56.31 -9.09
N ILE A 29 -13.34 -56.01 -7.87
CA ILE A 29 -12.02 -55.43 -7.61
C ILE A 29 -11.06 -56.52 -7.12
N SER A 30 -9.94 -56.69 -7.82
CA SER A 30 -8.88 -57.61 -7.42
C SER A 30 -7.93 -56.95 -6.42
N LEU A 31 -7.73 -57.59 -5.26
CA LEU A 31 -6.76 -57.13 -4.25
C LEU A 31 -5.33 -57.49 -4.66
N VAL A 32 -4.43 -56.52 -4.55
CA VAL A 32 -3.00 -56.71 -4.77
C VAL A 32 -2.23 -56.05 -3.60
N PRO A 33 -1.33 -56.78 -2.92
CA PRO A 33 -0.49 -56.17 -1.89
C PRO A 33 0.59 -55.27 -2.52
N TYR A 34 1.00 -54.20 -1.84
CA TYR A 34 2.03 -53.26 -2.32
C TYR A 34 3.35 -53.92 -2.79
N ALA A 35 3.72 -55.05 -2.18
CA ALA A 35 4.89 -55.83 -2.56
C ALA A 35 4.80 -56.41 -3.99
N GLU A 36 3.59 -56.69 -4.47
CA GLU A 36 3.31 -57.29 -5.78
C GLU A 36 2.82 -56.25 -6.80
N ARG A 37 3.08 -54.96 -6.57
CA ARG A 37 2.66 -53.83 -7.44
C ARG A 37 3.08 -53.98 -8.91
N GLU A 38 4.15 -54.71 -9.20
CA GLU A 38 4.61 -54.95 -10.58
C GLU A 38 3.80 -56.02 -11.34
N SER A 39 2.90 -56.75 -10.66
CA SER A 39 2.03 -57.77 -11.27
C SER A 39 0.78 -57.18 -11.95
N LEU A 40 0.47 -55.92 -11.66
CA LEU A 40 -0.68 -55.19 -12.19
C LEU A 40 -0.58 -55.01 -13.72
N ALA A 41 -1.67 -55.31 -14.43
CA ALA A 41 -1.72 -55.17 -15.89
C ALA A 41 -1.66 -53.71 -16.36
N ASP A 42 -1.15 -53.48 -17.57
CA ASP A 42 -1.09 -52.16 -18.19
C ASP A 42 -2.49 -51.60 -18.45
N ALA A 43 -2.62 -50.27 -18.48
CA ALA A 43 -3.85 -49.52 -18.75
C ALA A 43 -5.05 -49.85 -17.83
N SER A 44 -4.79 -50.45 -16.66
CA SER A 44 -5.83 -50.86 -15.71
C SER A 44 -6.31 -49.72 -14.81
N ARG A 45 -7.50 -49.87 -14.22
CA ARG A 45 -7.97 -48.98 -13.15
C ARG A 45 -7.38 -49.43 -11.83
N VAL A 46 -6.59 -48.58 -11.18
CA VAL A 46 -5.89 -48.91 -9.94
C VAL A 46 -6.34 -47.95 -8.84
N LEU A 47 -6.99 -48.49 -7.82
CA LEU A 47 -7.33 -47.78 -6.60
C LEU A 47 -6.20 -47.98 -5.60
N LEU A 48 -5.80 -46.93 -4.88
CA LEU A 48 -4.70 -46.99 -3.92
C LEU A 48 -5.23 -46.79 -2.50
N TRP A 49 -4.90 -47.73 -1.62
CA TRP A 49 -4.93 -47.58 -0.16
C TRP A 49 -3.49 -47.59 0.34
N LEU A 50 -2.83 -46.44 0.25
CA LEU A 50 -1.39 -46.30 0.48
C LEU A 50 -1.08 -44.94 1.08
N GLY A 51 -0.03 -44.83 1.89
CA GLY A 51 0.47 -43.54 2.40
C GLY A 51 1.10 -42.64 1.31
N ASP A 52 1.24 -41.33 1.59
CA ASP A 52 1.76 -40.35 0.63
C ASP A 52 3.16 -40.73 0.05
N GLU A 53 4.01 -41.43 0.82
CA GLU A 53 5.31 -41.91 0.34
C GLU A 53 5.20 -43.08 -0.66
N GLN A 54 4.31 -44.03 -0.44
CA GLN A 54 4.10 -45.17 -1.33
C GLN A 54 3.40 -44.75 -2.63
N VAL A 55 2.43 -43.83 -2.53
CA VAL A 55 1.83 -43.19 -3.71
C VAL A 55 2.91 -42.51 -4.55
N ARG A 56 3.93 -41.92 -3.91
CA ARG A 56 5.07 -41.28 -4.58
C ARG A 56 5.93 -42.26 -5.35
N GLU A 57 6.32 -43.37 -4.73
CA GLU A 57 7.10 -44.42 -5.38
C GLU A 57 6.36 -45.04 -6.58
N LEU A 58 5.03 -45.13 -6.51
CA LEU A 58 4.21 -45.72 -7.56
C LEU A 58 3.97 -44.84 -8.77
N ALA A 59 4.05 -43.52 -8.67
CA ALA A 59 3.65 -42.68 -9.80
C ALA A 59 4.49 -42.92 -11.05
N SER A 60 5.79 -43.16 -10.91
CA SER A 60 6.65 -43.51 -12.05
C SER A 60 6.16 -44.78 -12.76
N LEU A 61 5.83 -45.82 -11.99
CA LEU A 61 5.30 -47.08 -12.50
C LEU A 61 3.91 -46.90 -13.11
N GLY A 62 3.05 -46.07 -12.49
CA GLY A 62 1.72 -45.75 -12.99
C GLY A 62 1.74 -44.97 -14.30
N ILE A 63 2.72 -44.08 -14.49
CA ILE A 63 2.94 -43.38 -15.77
C ILE A 63 3.42 -44.36 -16.84
N GLU A 64 4.42 -45.21 -16.51
CA GLU A 64 4.98 -46.20 -17.44
C GLU A 64 3.92 -47.19 -17.93
N ARG A 65 3.09 -47.70 -17.01
CA ARG A 65 2.03 -48.67 -17.31
C ARG A 65 0.69 -48.04 -17.67
N GLN A 66 0.62 -46.71 -17.79
CA GLN A 66 -0.58 -45.96 -18.17
C GLN A 66 -1.80 -46.25 -17.28
N TRP A 67 -1.58 -46.42 -15.98
CA TRP A 67 -2.66 -46.71 -15.02
C TRP A 67 -3.61 -45.53 -14.84
N ARG A 68 -4.88 -45.85 -14.57
CA ARG A 68 -5.91 -44.88 -14.19
C ARG A 68 -6.05 -44.91 -12.68
N ILE A 69 -5.48 -43.92 -12.02
CA ILE A 69 -5.22 -43.96 -10.57
C ILE A 69 -6.34 -43.25 -9.81
N GLY A 70 -6.96 -43.96 -8.86
CA GLY A 70 -7.87 -43.39 -7.86
C GLY A 70 -7.33 -43.59 -6.45
N LEU A 71 -7.69 -42.71 -5.51
CA LEU A 71 -7.24 -42.78 -4.13
C LEU A 71 -8.41 -43.10 -3.18
N LEU A 72 -8.18 -44.03 -2.24
CA LEU A 72 -9.06 -44.27 -1.11
C LEU A 72 -8.55 -43.50 0.13
N PRO A 73 -9.44 -43.17 1.08
CA PRO A 73 -9.09 -42.34 2.24
C PRO A 73 -8.18 -43.11 3.19
N HIS A 74 -6.87 -42.82 3.12
CA HIS A 74 -5.83 -43.42 3.97
C HIS A 74 -5.38 -42.44 5.07
N PRO A 75 -5.12 -42.90 6.33
CA PRO A 75 -4.70 -42.03 7.44
C PRO A 75 -3.46 -41.19 7.14
N ASP A 76 -2.52 -41.79 6.41
CA ASP A 76 -1.21 -41.24 6.05
C ASP A 76 -1.13 -40.72 4.60
N ALA A 77 -2.26 -40.58 3.88
CA ALA A 77 -2.29 -40.05 2.51
C ALA A 77 -3.06 -38.73 2.41
N ARG A 78 -2.81 -37.81 3.34
CA ARG A 78 -3.61 -36.59 3.47
C ARG A 78 -3.37 -35.63 2.31
N GLU A 79 -2.14 -35.56 1.80
CA GLU A 79 -1.78 -34.65 0.70
C GLU A 79 -2.42 -35.14 -0.60
N ALA A 80 -2.21 -36.41 -0.94
CA ALA A 80 -2.76 -37.03 -2.13
C ALA A 80 -4.30 -37.05 -2.12
N CYS A 81 -4.94 -37.38 -0.99
CA CYS A 81 -6.40 -37.36 -0.86
C CYS A 81 -6.98 -35.95 -1.02
N THR A 82 -6.31 -34.92 -0.49
CA THR A 82 -6.76 -33.53 -0.64
C THR A 82 -6.63 -33.08 -2.09
N ALA A 83 -5.52 -33.41 -2.74
CA ALA A 83 -5.25 -33.04 -4.13
C ALA A 83 -6.23 -33.68 -5.13
N LEU A 84 -6.68 -34.91 -4.87
CA LEU A 84 -7.70 -35.59 -5.70
C LEU A 84 -9.14 -35.39 -5.20
N GLY A 85 -9.39 -34.59 -4.17
CA GLY A 85 -10.74 -34.32 -3.69
C GLY A 85 -11.44 -35.57 -3.16
N VAL A 86 -10.69 -36.48 -2.54
CA VAL A 86 -11.21 -37.71 -1.94
C VAL A 86 -12.02 -37.36 -0.70
N LYS A 87 -13.31 -37.69 -0.71
CA LYS A 87 -14.21 -37.47 0.43
C LYS A 87 -15.30 -38.52 0.44
N GLY A 88 -15.45 -39.21 1.56
CA GLY A 88 -16.46 -40.25 1.75
C GLY A 88 -15.85 -41.54 2.32
N GLU A 89 -16.69 -42.56 2.49
CA GLU A 89 -16.25 -43.89 2.90
C GLU A 89 -15.71 -44.69 1.70
N PRO A 90 -14.75 -45.61 1.91
CA PRO A 90 -14.12 -46.38 0.84
C PRO A 90 -15.11 -47.08 -0.09
N ALA A 91 -16.15 -47.73 0.46
CA ALA A 91 -17.16 -48.45 -0.31
C ALA A 91 -17.98 -47.54 -1.25
N GLY A 92 -18.25 -46.29 -0.85
CA GLY A 92 -18.92 -45.33 -1.71
C GLY A 92 -17.99 -44.77 -2.81
N LEU A 93 -16.70 -44.63 -2.50
CA LEU A 93 -15.69 -44.15 -3.43
C LEU A 93 -15.36 -45.16 -4.53
N THR A 94 -15.31 -46.46 -4.21
CA THR A 94 -15.11 -47.50 -5.23
C THR A 94 -16.23 -47.50 -6.27
N ALA A 95 -17.48 -47.32 -5.83
CA ALA A 95 -18.63 -47.18 -6.72
C ALA A 95 -18.56 -45.91 -7.58
N HIS A 96 -18.14 -44.79 -7.01
CA HIS A 96 -17.89 -43.54 -7.74
C HIS A 96 -16.83 -43.72 -8.84
N TYR A 97 -15.68 -44.30 -8.51
CA TYR A 97 -14.57 -44.46 -9.44
C TYR A 97 -14.82 -45.42 -10.61
N ARG A 98 -15.86 -46.27 -10.53
CA ARG A 98 -16.29 -47.11 -11.65
C ARG A 98 -16.96 -46.30 -12.75
N GLY A 99 -17.75 -45.28 -12.39
CA GLY A 99 -18.51 -44.45 -13.33
C GLY A 99 -17.82 -43.16 -13.77
N VAL A 100 -16.65 -42.85 -13.18
CA VAL A 100 -15.90 -41.63 -13.45
C VAL A 100 -14.95 -41.86 -14.62
N GLU A 101 -14.98 -40.90 -15.55
CA GLU A 101 -14.01 -40.83 -16.64
C GLU A 101 -12.66 -40.33 -16.12
N PRO A 102 -11.54 -40.95 -16.52
CA PRO A 102 -10.22 -40.49 -16.17
C PRO A 102 -9.94 -39.08 -16.71
N VAL A 103 -9.30 -38.25 -15.90
CA VAL A 103 -8.84 -36.92 -16.29
C VAL A 103 -7.32 -37.00 -16.51
N ALA A 104 -6.87 -36.56 -17.68
CA ALA A 104 -5.45 -36.38 -17.94
C ALA A 104 -4.92 -35.21 -17.10
N ALA A 105 -3.84 -35.46 -16.38
CA ALA A 105 -3.15 -34.48 -15.55
C ALA A 105 -1.68 -34.40 -15.92
N ASP A 106 -1.13 -33.21 -15.77
CA ASP A 106 0.28 -32.97 -16.02
C ASP A 106 1.12 -33.52 -14.86
N ALA A 107 2.31 -34.05 -15.15
CA ALA A 107 3.26 -34.46 -14.11
C ALA A 107 4.42 -33.47 -14.04
N LEU A 108 4.67 -32.91 -12.85
CA LEU A 108 5.86 -32.11 -12.60
C LEU A 108 7.02 -33.03 -12.26
N SER A 109 8.16 -32.86 -12.93
CA SER A 109 9.42 -33.45 -12.48
C SER A 109 10.41 -32.38 -12.07
N CYS A 110 11.18 -32.68 -11.02
CA CYS A 110 12.32 -31.91 -10.53
C CYS A 110 13.58 -32.77 -10.67
N ASN A 111 14.52 -32.38 -11.53
CA ASN A 111 15.73 -33.17 -11.84
C ASN A 111 15.43 -34.64 -12.21
N GLY A 112 14.29 -34.89 -12.87
CA GLY A 112 13.84 -36.22 -13.27
C GLY A 112 12.99 -36.97 -12.22
N GLU A 113 12.91 -36.49 -10.97
CA GLU A 113 12.05 -37.06 -9.93
C GLU A 113 10.66 -36.39 -9.93
N LEU A 114 9.59 -37.17 -9.73
CA LEU A 114 8.22 -36.65 -9.77
C LEU A 114 7.86 -35.84 -8.52
N VAL A 115 7.17 -34.71 -8.70
CA VAL A 115 6.73 -33.78 -7.64
C VAL A 115 5.22 -33.85 -7.49
N PHE A 116 4.75 -34.05 -6.26
CA PHE A 116 3.31 -34.18 -5.97
C PHE A 116 2.69 -32.88 -5.46
N SER A 117 3.36 -32.19 -4.56
CA SER A 117 2.82 -31.00 -3.90
C SER A 117 3.49 -29.73 -4.40
N SER A 118 4.79 -29.59 -4.15
CA SER A 118 5.52 -28.37 -4.47
C SER A 118 7.03 -28.55 -4.30
N VAL A 119 7.77 -27.73 -5.02
CA VAL A 119 9.21 -27.53 -4.79
C VAL A 119 9.40 -26.17 -4.14
N VAL A 120 9.96 -26.15 -2.93
CA VAL A 120 10.17 -24.91 -2.16
C VAL A 120 11.65 -24.60 -2.10
N ILE A 121 12.07 -23.45 -2.61
CA ILE A 121 13.47 -23.06 -2.69
C ILE A 121 13.73 -21.94 -1.68
N GLY A 122 14.72 -22.14 -0.80
CA GLY A 122 15.10 -21.15 0.22
C GLY A 122 14.15 -21.07 1.42
N SER A 123 14.30 -20.01 2.22
CA SER A 123 13.59 -19.85 3.49
C SER A 123 12.37 -18.94 3.35
N VAL A 124 11.31 -19.41 2.69
CA VAL A 124 10.05 -18.67 2.62
C VAL A 124 9.20 -18.98 3.86
N LEU A 125 9.41 -18.24 4.96
CA LEU A 125 8.71 -18.46 6.24
C LEU A 125 7.17 -18.48 6.11
N SER A 126 6.61 -17.86 5.06
CA SER A 126 5.18 -17.74 4.79
C SER A 126 4.62 -18.71 3.73
N LEU A 127 5.49 -19.42 2.98
CA LEU A 127 5.07 -20.34 1.91
C LEU A 127 5.60 -21.78 2.14
N ARG A 128 6.22 -22.07 3.28
CA ARG A 128 6.54 -23.45 3.65
C ARG A 128 5.24 -24.24 3.87
N PRO A 129 5.14 -25.48 3.34
CA PRO A 129 4.14 -26.45 3.77
C PRO A 129 4.22 -26.55 5.28
N GLN A 130 3.07 -26.43 5.93
CA GLN A 130 2.99 -26.40 7.38
C GLN A 130 3.56 -27.72 7.92
N ASP A 131 4.49 -27.65 8.87
CA ASP A 131 4.81 -28.78 9.73
C ASP A 131 3.49 -29.24 10.40
N ILE A 132 2.98 -30.40 9.98
CA ILE A 132 1.65 -30.94 10.34
C ILE A 132 1.49 -31.10 11.85
N ASN A 133 2.59 -31.16 12.61
CA ASN A 133 2.58 -31.28 14.08
C ASN A 133 2.28 -29.98 14.85
N ARG A 134 2.16 -28.81 14.20
CA ARG A 134 1.69 -27.58 14.86
C ARG A 134 0.69 -26.82 14.01
N ARG A 135 -0.58 -26.75 14.46
CA ARG A 135 -1.56 -25.76 13.97
C ARG A 135 -1.03 -24.36 14.24
N SER A 136 -0.39 -23.74 13.25
CA SER A 136 0.07 -22.36 13.35
C SER A 136 -1.15 -21.43 13.23
N THR A 137 -1.47 -20.70 14.30
CA THR A 137 -2.43 -19.60 14.23
C THR A 137 -1.89 -18.51 13.30
N THR A 138 -2.73 -17.78 12.58
CA THR A 138 -2.32 -16.60 11.77
C THR A 138 -1.43 -15.62 12.54
N TRP A 139 -1.66 -15.47 13.85
CA TRP A 139 -0.83 -14.69 14.76
C TRP A 139 0.59 -15.24 14.97
N SER A 140 0.75 -16.56 14.94
CA SER A 140 2.07 -17.22 15.06
C SER A 140 2.92 -17.05 13.81
N LEU A 141 2.29 -16.97 12.62
CA LEU A 141 2.97 -16.64 11.36
C LEU A 141 3.50 -15.21 11.38
N PHE A 142 2.69 -14.24 11.83
CA PHE A 142 3.13 -12.84 11.94
C PHE A 142 4.25 -12.66 12.96
N ARG A 143 4.14 -13.27 14.16
CA ARG A 143 5.23 -13.28 15.16
C ARG A 143 6.48 -13.98 14.65
N GLY A 144 6.33 -15.04 13.86
CA GLY A 144 7.43 -15.73 13.19
C GLY A 144 8.13 -14.82 12.18
N ALA A 145 7.38 -14.11 11.35
CA ALA A 145 7.91 -13.17 10.37
C ALA A 145 8.64 -11.97 11.00
N LEU A 146 8.17 -11.50 12.17
CA LEU A 146 8.85 -10.46 12.95
C LEU A 146 10.19 -10.94 13.53
N ARG A 147 10.35 -12.25 13.77
CA ARG A 147 11.61 -12.82 14.27
C ARG A 147 12.57 -13.03 13.11
N GLY A 148 13.70 -12.33 13.16
CA GLY A 148 14.76 -12.49 12.14
C GLY A 148 14.67 -11.53 10.95
N LEU A 149 13.87 -10.46 11.03
CA LEU A 149 13.83 -9.39 10.01
C LEU A 149 15.23 -8.85 9.65
N GLY A 150 16.10 -8.72 10.65
CA GLY A 150 17.49 -8.28 10.46
C GLY A 150 18.42 -9.30 9.79
N LYS A 151 17.96 -10.53 9.54
CA LYS A 151 18.72 -11.59 8.84
C LYS A 151 18.20 -11.88 7.43
N LEU A 152 17.16 -11.18 6.98
CA LEU A 152 16.62 -11.37 5.64
C LEU A 152 17.62 -10.86 4.61
N SER A 153 18.02 -11.74 3.70
CA SER A 153 18.92 -11.45 2.57
C SER A 153 18.44 -12.17 1.33
N LEU A 154 18.44 -11.48 0.19
CA LEU A 154 18.11 -12.11 -1.08
C LEU A 154 19.31 -12.93 -1.59
N ARG A 155 19.02 -14.06 -2.22
CA ARG A 155 20.00 -14.88 -2.96
C ARG A 155 19.80 -14.70 -4.45
N ARG A 156 20.89 -14.75 -5.21
CA ARG A 156 20.86 -14.61 -6.68
C ARG A 156 20.60 -15.97 -7.33
N PHE A 157 19.70 -15.97 -8.31
CA PHE A 157 19.38 -17.11 -9.16
C PHE A 157 19.43 -16.68 -10.62
N ARG A 158 19.85 -17.59 -11.49
CA ARG A 158 19.65 -17.48 -12.93
C ARG A 158 18.51 -18.40 -13.30
N LEU A 159 17.52 -17.87 -14.01
CA LEU A 159 16.39 -18.63 -14.54
C LEU A 159 16.51 -18.73 -16.06
N VAL A 160 16.33 -19.93 -16.59
CA VAL A 160 16.20 -20.18 -18.03
C VAL A 160 14.84 -20.84 -18.30
N THR A 161 14.06 -20.28 -19.23
CA THR A 161 12.75 -20.84 -19.63
C THR A 161 12.86 -21.79 -20.82
N ALA A 162 11.78 -22.50 -21.15
CA ALA A 162 11.71 -23.37 -22.32
C ALA A 162 12.01 -22.65 -23.66
N LYS A 163 11.72 -21.33 -23.76
CA LYS A 163 12.08 -20.49 -24.92
C LYS A 163 13.48 -19.88 -24.84
N GLU A 164 14.37 -20.46 -24.04
CA GLU A 164 15.76 -20.02 -23.84
C GLU A 164 15.88 -18.56 -23.33
N GLN A 165 14.82 -18.01 -22.71
CA GLN A 165 14.90 -16.71 -22.07
C GLN A 165 15.68 -16.85 -20.77
N SER A 166 16.82 -16.15 -20.66
CA SER A 166 17.67 -16.17 -19.47
C SER A 166 17.50 -14.87 -18.68
N VAL A 167 17.19 -14.98 -17.39
CA VAL A 167 17.04 -13.84 -16.48
C VAL A 167 17.75 -14.09 -15.17
N ASP A 168 18.68 -13.20 -14.81
CA ASP A 168 19.29 -13.16 -13.48
C ASP A 168 18.39 -12.35 -12.53
N PHE A 169 17.99 -12.89 -11.39
CA PHE A 169 17.18 -12.19 -10.39
C PHE A 169 17.62 -12.55 -8.96
N ALA A 170 17.15 -11.80 -7.97
CA ALA A 170 17.39 -12.11 -6.57
C ALA A 170 16.08 -12.33 -5.81
N ALA A 171 16.01 -13.39 -5.01
CA ALA A 171 14.82 -13.74 -4.24
C ALA A 171 15.17 -14.21 -2.83
N LEU A 172 14.24 -14.02 -1.89
CA LEU A 172 14.30 -14.57 -0.54
C LEU A 172 14.02 -16.07 -0.56
N GLY A 173 13.10 -16.47 -1.42
CA GLY A 173 12.83 -17.85 -1.77
C GLY A 173 11.69 -17.95 -2.78
N MET A 174 11.42 -19.17 -3.23
CA MET A 174 10.53 -19.44 -4.34
C MET A 174 9.71 -20.69 -4.07
N VAL A 175 8.56 -20.80 -4.71
CA VAL A 175 7.74 -22.02 -4.71
C VAL A 175 7.34 -22.34 -6.13
N ALA A 176 7.67 -23.54 -6.59
CA ALA A 176 7.19 -24.08 -7.85
C ALA A 176 6.06 -25.08 -7.58
N VAL A 177 5.00 -24.95 -8.37
CA VAL A 177 3.85 -25.85 -8.35
C VAL A 177 3.40 -26.14 -9.78
N ALA A 178 2.99 -27.38 -10.04
CA ALA A 178 2.25 -27.71 -11.25
C ALA A 178 0.75 -27.45 -11.10
N HIS A 179 0.22 -27.67 -9.89
CA HIS A 179 -1.20 -27.56 -9.60
C HIS A 179 -1.44 -26.59 -8.45
N THR A 180 -2.43 -25.70 -8.58
CA THR A 180 -2.76 -24.75 -7.51
C THR A 180 -3.63 -25.33 -6.40
N GLN A 181 -4.07 -26.59 -6.49
CA GLN A 181 -4.84 -27.23 -5.42
C GLN A 181 -4.01 -27.58 -4.17
N SER A 182 -2.69 -27.41 -4.19
CA SER A 182 -1.86 -27.46 -2.98
C SER A 182 -2.43 -26.52 -1.90
N ALA A 183 -2.65 -27.05 -0.70
CA ALA A 183 -3.43 -26.41 0.39
C ALA A 183 -2.95 -25.01 0.83
N LEU A 184 -1.73 -24.61 0.42
CA LEU A 184 -1.12 -23.32 0.72
C LEU A 184 -1.52 -22.22 -0.27
N VAL A 185 -1.59 -22.53 -1.57
CA VAL A 185 -1.77 -21.53 -2.64
C VAL A 185 -3.26 -21.33 -2.95
N SER A 186 -4.05 -22.42 -3.00
CA SER A 186 -5.51 -22.40 -3.23
C SER A 186 -6.32 -21.57 -2.21
N ARG A 187 -5.81 -21.40 -0.98
CA ARG A 187 -6.51 -20.60 0.06
C ARG A 187 -6.38 -19.09 -0.15
N ARG A 188 -5.35 -18.63 -0.87
CA ARG A 188 -4.95 -17.21 -0.90
C ARG A 188 -4.84 -16.61 -2.29
N PHE A 189 -4.90 -17.40 -3.36
CA PHE A 189 -4.90 -16.90 -4.74
C PHE A 189 -6.25 -17.17 -5.42
N ASP A 190 -6.72 -16.23 -6.24
CA ASP A 190 -8.06 -16.25 -6.88
C ASP A 190 -8.14 -17.10 -8.14
N ASP A 191 -7.02 -17.21 -8.86
CA ASP A 191 -7.01 -17.80 -10.20
C ASP A 191 -6.68 -19.29 -10.10
N ASP A 192 -7.62 -20.14 -10.54
CA ASP A 192 -7.40 -21.56 -10.75
C ASP A 192 -6.39 -21.74 -11.90
N LEU A 193 -5.14 -22.03 -11.55
CA LEU A 193 -4.19 -22.55 -12.54
C LEU A 193 -4.63 -23.98 -12.86
N SER A 194 -5.26 -24.12 -14.03
CA SER A 194 -5.85 -25.37 -14.53
C SER A 194 -4.83 -26.52 -14.49
N ALA A 195 -5.30 -27.72 -14.13
CA ALA A 195 -4.51 -28.95 -13.99
C ALA A 195 -3.88 -29.47 -15.30
N ALA A 196 -4.17 -28.83 -16.43
CA ALA A 196 -3.75 -29.24 -17.76
C ALA A 196 -3.36 -28.03 -18.61
N ASP A 197 -2.62 -27.07 -18.03
CA ASP A 197 -2.12 -25.92 -18.76
C ASP A 197 -0.70 -26.12 -19.33
N GLY A 198 -0.07 -27.27 -19.07
CA GLY A 198 1.24 -27.65 -19.59
C GLY A 198 2.40 -26.84 -19.02
N ARG A 199 2.23 -26.14 -17.89
CA ARG A 199 3.23 -25.17 -17.39
C ARG A 199 3.50 -25.32 -15.90
N VAL A 200 4.77 -25.21 -15.54
CA VAL A 200 5.20 -24.99 -14.15
C VAL A 200 4.91 -23.54 -13.79
N SER A 201 4.29 -23.32 -12.64
CA SER A 201 4.15 -21.98 -12.05
C SER A 201 5.15 -21.78 -10.92
N LEU A 202 6.13 -20.92 -11.15
CA LEU A 202 7.14 -20.50 -10.18
C LEU A 202 6.76 -19.14 -9.60
N LEU A 203 6.47 -19.12 -8.29
CA LEU A 203 6.24 -17.90 -7.51
C LEU A 203 7.51 -17.54 -6.75
N ALA A 204 8.13 -16.41 -7.07
CA ALA A 204 9.33 -15.93 -6.40
C ALA A 204 8.99 -14.76 -5.46
N MET A 205 9.40 -14.86 -4.19
CA MET A 205 9.28 -13.78 -3.21
C MET A 205 10.59 -13.01 -3.15
N ALA A 206 10.55 -11.73 -3.51
CA ALA A 206 11.73 -10.87 -3.55
C ALA A 206 11.42 -9.44 -3.08
N PRO A 207 11.11 -9.24 -1.79
CA PRO A 207 10.89 -7.92 -1.25
C PRO A 207 12.17 -7.07 -1.37
N ARG A 208 12.04 -5.82 -1.82
CA ARG A 208 13.17 -4.88 -1.89
C ARG A 208 13.47 -4.19 -0.55
N SER A 209 12.63 -4.41 0.47
CA SER A 209 12.79 -3.83 1.81
C SER A 209 12.07 -4.64 2.89
N ILE A 210 12.44 -4.40 4.16
CA ILE A 210 11.76 -4.97 5.34
C ILE A 210 10.29 -4.55 5.38
N ILE A 211 9.99 -3.29 5.06
CA ILE A 211 8.61 -2.79 5.02
C ILE A 211 7.82 -3.49 3.91
N GLY A 212 8.42 -3.70 2.74
CA GLY A 212 7.80 -4.46 1.65
C GLY A 212 7.47 -5.90 2.07
N TYR A 213 8.41 -6.57 2.76
CA TYR A 213 8.19 -7.90 3.33
C TYR A 213 7.04 -7.91 4.36
N LEU A 214 7.06 -6.99 5.32
CA LEU A 214 6.01 -6.89 6.35
C LEU A 214 4.65 -6.57 5.75
N TRP A 215 4.60 -5.69 4.74
CA TRP A 215 3.38 -5.36 4.03
C TRP A 215 2.83 -6.57 3.27
N PHE A 216 3.70 -7.36 2.64
CA PHE A 216 3.30 -8.61 2.00
C PHE A 216 2.75 -9.62 3.02
N VAL A 217 3.43 -9.81 4.16
CA VAL A 217 2.95 -10.69 5.23
C VAL A 217 1.62 -10.19 5.81
N PHE A 218 1.47 -8.88 5.98
CA PHE A 218 0.20 -8.27 6.41
C PHE A 218 -0.91 -8.47 5.37
N ARG A 219 -0.59 -8.36 4.07
CA ARG A 219 -1.52 -8.63 2.97
C ARG A 219 -1.98 -10.08 2.97
N LEU A 220 -1.10 -11.02 3.32
CA LEU A 220 -1.46 -12.42 3.55
C LEU A 220 -2.35 -12.64 4.78
N LEU A 221 -2.50 -11.67 5.70
CA LEU A 221 -3.40 -11.80 6.86
C LEU A 221 -4.80 -11.26 6.58
N LEU A 222 -4.91 -10.22 5.74
CA LEU A 222 -6.18 -9.61 5.36
C LEU A 222 -7.14 -10.59 4.66
N PRO A 223 -8.46 -10.49 4.87
CA PRO A 223 -9.44 -11.28 4.11
C PRO A 223 -9.42 -10.85 2.64
N GLY A 224 -9.44 -11.83 1.74
CA GLY A 224 -9.34 -11.63 0.29
C GLY A 224 -8.28 -12.53 -0.36
N ARG A 225 -8.53 -12.91 -1.60
CA ARG A 225 -7.62 -13.68 -2.43
C ARG A 225 -6.79 -12.73 -3.31
N ILE A 226 -5.59 -13.14 -3.68
CA ILE A 226 -4.63 -12.40 -4.49
C ILE A 226 -4.79 -12.88 -5.93
N SER A 227 -5.13 -11.99 -6.85
CA SER A 227 -5.15 -12.36 -8.26
C SER A 227 -3.72 -12.47 -8.80
N LEU A 228 -3.45 -13.54 -9.56
CA LEU A 228 -2.19 -13.73 -10.28
C LEU A 228 -2.05 -12.71 -11.43
N SER A 229 -3.17 -12.09 -11.84
CA SER A 229 -3.19 -10.99 -12.82
C SER A 229 -2.62 -9.67 -12.29
N ARG A 230 -2.62 -9.43 -10.98
CA ARG A 230 -2.05 -8.23 -10.33
C ARG A 230 -1.23 -8.64 -9.11
N LEU A 231 0.04 -8.92 -9.35
CA LEU A 231 0.94 -9.37 -8.29
C LEU A 231 1.32 -8.20 -7.36
N PRO A 232 1.43 -8.44 -6.05
CA PRO A 232 2.05 -7.51 -5.11
C PRO A 232 3.50 -7.18 -5.49
N ASP A 233 3.97 -5.99 -5.09
CA ASP A 233 5.33 -5.46 -5.36
C ASP A 233 6.51 -6.32 -4.81
N SER A 234 6.23 -7.44 -4.16
CA SER A 234 7.25 -8.37 -3.60
C SER A 234 7.16 -9.78 -4.18
N LEU A 235 6.28 -10.00 -5.14
CA LEU A 235 6.08 -11.29 -5.81
C LEU A 235 6.37 -11.18 -7.30
N ALA A 236 6.97 -12.24 -7.83
CA ALA A 236 7.10 -12.51 -9.25
C ALA A 236 6.42 -13.84 -9.58
N LEU A 237 5.90 -13.93 -10.80
CA LEU A 237 5.33 -15.15 -11.36
C LEU A 237 6.04 -15.46 -12.66
N VAL A 238 6.55 -16.68 -12.77
CA VAL A 238 7.07 -17.23 -14.02
C VAL A 238 6.32 -18.51 -14.36
N GLN A 239 5.82 -18.59 -15.59
CA GLN A 239 5.13 -19.76 -16.12
C GLN A 239 5.75 -20.21 -17.43
N SER A 240 6.26 -21.44 -17.46
CA SER A 240 6.83 -22.09 -18.65
C SER A 240 6.70 -23.61 -18.52
N ALA A 241 6.79 -24.34 -19.62
CA ALA A 241 6.82 -25.81 -19.63
C ALA A 241 8.09 -26.38 -18.99
N ARG A 242 9.20 -25.64 -19.08
CA ARG A 242 10.51 -26.00 -18.50
C ARG A 242 11.13 -24.77 -17.86
N LEU A 243 11.65 -24.93 -16.65
CA LEU A 243 12.36 -23.89 -15.91
C LEU A 243 13.66 -24.49 -15.34
N GLN A 244 14.79 -23.90 -15.69
CA GLN A 244 16.08 -24.25 -15.09
C GLN A 244 16.53 -23.11 -14.18
N LEU A 245 16.89 -23.46 -12.96
CA LEU A 245 17.34 -22.55 -11.91
C LEU A 245 18.76 -22.88 -11.50
N GLU A 246 19.66 -21.91 -11.62
CA GLU A 246 21.06 -22.04 -11.22
C GLU A 246 21.42 -21.03 -10.14
N ALA A 247 22.23 -21.43 -9.16
CA ALA A 247 22.90 -20.49 -8.26
C ALA A 247 24.37 -20.88 -8.05
N ALA A 248 25.26 -19.89 -8.08
CA ALA A 248 26.72 -20.10 -8.02
C ALA A 248 27.18 -20.86 -6.76
N ASP A 249 26.58 -20.54 -5.60
CA ASP A 249 26.92 -21.13 -4.31
C ASP A 249 26.08 -22.38 -3.97
N GLY A 250 25.19 -22.78 -4.87
CA GLY A 250 24.15 -23.78 -4.61
C GLY A 250 23.06 -23.31 -3.65
N PHE A 251 22.00 -24.09 -3.56
CA PHE A 251 20.86 -23.80 -2.69
C PHE A 251 20.20 -25.07 -2.18
N GLU A 252 19.54 -24.92 -1.03
CA GLU A 252 18.68 -25.95 -0.47
C GLU A 252 17.26 -25.72 -0.98
N TYR A 253 16.61 -26.81 -1.38
CA TYR A 253 15.21 -26.84 -1.73
C TYR A 253 14.52 -28.03 -1.05
N LEU A 254 13.23 -27.93 -0.83
CA LEU A 254 12.39 -29.00 -0.33
C LEU A 254 11.63 -29.60 -1.51
N LEU A 255 11.88 -30.87 -1.79
CA LEU A 255 11.11 -31.69 -2.71
C LEU A 255 10.04 -32.43 -1.90
N ASP A 256 8.80 -31.96 -1.94
CA ASP A 256 7.69 -32.51 -1.14
C ASP A 256 8.10 -32.73 0.34
N ASN A 257 8.62 -31.67 0.96
CA ASN A 257 9.14 -31.58 2.33
C ASN A 257 10.48 -32.28 2.62
N LYS A 258 11.09 -32.97 1.66
CA LYS A 258 12.42 -33.58 1.83
C LYS A 258 13.52 -32.58 1.42
N PRO A 259 14.49 -32.24 2.30
CA PRO A 259 15.55 -31.30 1.96
C PRO A 259 16.56 -31.92 1.01
N VAL A 260 16.85 -31.20 -0.08
CA VAL A 260 17.84 -31.55 -1.09
C VAL A 260 18.73 -30.34 -1.34
N HIS A 261 20.01 -30.59 -1.59
CA HIS A 261 20.99 -29.55 -1.93
C HIS A 261 21.47 -29.74 -3.37
N ALA A 262 21.35 -28.70 -4.20
CA ALA A 262 21.86 -28.72 -5.57
C ALA A 262 22.35 -27.33 -6.00
N ARG A 263 23.20 -27.31 -7.04
CA ARG A 263 23.61 -26.07 -7.72
C ARG A 263 22.68 -25.67 -8.84
N GLU A 264 22.05 -26.67 -9.43
CA GLU A 264 21.12 -26.55 -10.54
C GLU A 264 19.86 -27.34 -10.20
N LEU A 265 18.71 -26.79 -10.59
CA LEU A 265 17.41 -27.39 -10.41
C LEU A 265 16.63 -27.20 -11.70
N GLU A 266 16.21 -28.30 -12.29
CA GLU A 266 15.41 -28.36 -13.50
C GLU A 266 13.99 -28.80 -13.15
N LEU A 267 13.02 -27.98 -13.55
CA LEU A 267 11.60 -28.25 -13.45
C LEU A 267 11.03 -28.44 -14.85
N GLU A 268 10.36 -29.54 -15.07
CA GLU A 268 9.77 -29.88 -16.36
C GLU A 268 8.35 -30.43 -16.16
N ILE A 269 7.41 -29.98 -16.99
CA ILE A 269 6.09 -30.59 -17.09
C ILE A 269 6.11 -31.68 -18.15
N ARG A 270 5.65 -32.87 -17.78
CA ARG A 270 5.24 -33.90 -18.72
C ARG A 270 3.73 -33.79 -18.94
N PRO A 271 3.27 -33.22 -20.07
CA PRO A 271 1.87 -32.94 -20.28
C PRO A 271 1.07 -34.24 -20.40
N GLN A 272 -0.10 -34.30 -19.75
CA GLN A 272 -1.02 -35.45 -19.79
C GLN A 272 -0.39 -36.80 -19.42
N ALA A 273 0.68 -36.81 -18.63
CA ALA A 273 1.40 -38.04 -18.29
C ALA A 273 0.64 -38.92 -17.27
N LEU A 274 -0.23 -38.33 -16.46
CA LEU A 274 -0.99 -39.03 -15.43
C LEU A 274 -2.46 -39.15 -15.83
N SER A 275 -3.04 -40.34 -15.68
CA SER A 275 -4.48 -40.56 -15.80
C SER A 275 -5.08 -40.71 -14.41
N LEU A 276 -5.78 -39.67 -13.95
CA LEU A 276 -6.29 -39.59 -12.57
C LEU A 276 -7.80 -39.74 -12.53
N LEU A 277 -8.31 -40.48 -11.55
CA LEU A 277 -9.73 -40.61 -11.26
C LEU A 277 -10.10 -39.57 -10.18
N PRO A 278 -10.81 -38.47 -10.54
CA PRO A 278 -11.15 -37.41 -9.59
C PRO A 278 -12.14 -37.88 -8.51
N GLY A 279 -11.86 -37.52 -7.27
CA GLY A 279 -12.74 -37.77 -6.14
C GLY A 279 -14.00 -36.88 -6.14
N PRO A 280 -15.02 -37.21 -5.34
CA PRO A 280 -16.33 -36.54 -5.37
C PRO A 280 -16.31 -35.05 -5.04
N ALA A 281 -15.30 -34.58 -4.29
CA ALA A 281 -15.18 -33.18 -3.91
C ALA A 281 -14.51 -32.32 -5.00
N LEU A 282 -13.89 -32.94 -6.00
CA LEU A 282 -13.24 -32.25 -7.10
C LEU A 282 -14.31 -31.77 -8.10
N ARG A 283 -14.81 -30.54 -7.93
CA ARG A 283 -15.82 -29.95 -8.81
C ARG A 283 -15.17 -29.53 -10.14
N GLY A 284 -15.77 -29.96 -11.25
CA GLY A 284 -15.20 -29.89 -12.59
C GLY A 284 -14.72 -28.51 -13.04
N THR A 285 -13.46 -28.46 -13.47
CA THR A 285 -12.90 -27.40 -14.31
C THR A 285 -12.47 -28.03 -15.63
N ALA A 286 -13.46 -28.42 -16.45
CA ALA A 286 -13.23 -28.66 -17.86
C ALA A 286 -13.36 -27.32 -18.61
N SER A 287 -12.22 -26.69 -18.86
CA SER A 287 -12.06 -25.62 -19.87
C SER A 287 -10.58 -25.55 -20.22
N THR A 288 -10.16 -26.40 -21.15
CA THR A 288 -8.82 -26.43 -21.73
C THR A 288 -8.71 -25.36 -22.82
N SER A 289 -8.36 -24.14 -22.44
CA SER A 289 -7.59 -23.29 -23.34
C SER A 289 -6.11 -23.48 -23.02
N VAL A 290 -5.43 -24.37 -23.74
CA VAL A 290 -3.98 -24.52 -23.66
C VAL A 290 -3.36 -23.23 -24.22
N SER A 291 -3.02 -22.30 -23.33
CA SER A 291 -2.29 -21.09 -23.73
C SER A 291 -0.80 -21.40 -23.77
N SER A 292 -0.23 -21.46 -24.97
CA SER A 292 1.23 -21.63 -25.18
C SER A 292 2.06 -20.38 -24.85
N LYS A 293 1.43 -19.37 -24.23
CA LYS A 293 2.10 -18.12 -23.87
C LYS A 293 2.83 -18.28 -22.55
N GLU A 294 4.16 -18.26 -22.60
CA GLU A 294 4.99 -18.08 -21.41
C GLU A 294 4.67 -16.73 -20.75
N THR A 295 4.65 -16.72 -19.43
CA THR A 295 4.37 -15.51 -18.65
C THR A 295 5.56 -15.27 -17.73
N LEU A 296 6.31 -14.19 -17.97
CA LEU A 296 7.37 -13.71 -17.07
C LEU A 296 6.92 -12.36 -16.51
N ARG A 297 6.53 -12.33 -15.24
CA ARG A 297 6.12 -11.11 -14.53
C ARG A 297 7.12 -10.82 -13.43
N LEU A 298 8.16 -10.06 -13.80
CA LEU A 298 9.31 -9.76 -12.94
C LEU A 298 9.39 -8.27 -12.55
N ASN A 299 8.38 -7.46 -12.90
CA ASN A 299 8.40 -5.99 -12.86
C ASN A 299 8.78 -5.40 -11.48
N HIS A 300 8.46 -6.11 -10.40
CA HIS A 300 8.62 -5.59 -9.04
C HIS A 300 9.77 -6.22 -8.26
N ILE A 301 10.49 -7.17 -8.87
CA ILE A 301 11.60 -7.87 -8.22
C ILE A 301 12.95 -7.36 -8.75
N PRO A 302 14.03 -7.48 -7.97
CA PRO A 302 15.37 -7.12 -8.44
C PRO A 302 15.87 -8.10 -9.51
N VAL A 303 16.15 -7.56 -10.69
CA VAL A 303 16.67 -8.27 -11.88
C VAL A 303 18.05 -7.70 -12.23
N SER A 304 18.92 -8.53 -12.83
CA SER A 304 20.24 -8.17 -13.37
C SER A 304 21.11 -7.37 -12.38
N GLU A 305 21.38 -6.09 -12.63
CA GLU A 305 22.22 -5.26 -11.77
C GLU A 305 21.61 -5.04 -10.38
N ALA A 306 20.29 -4.85 -10.28
CA ALA A 306 19.60 -4.71 -9.00
C ALA A 306 19.68 -6.00 -8.17
N ALA A 307 19.64 -7.17 -8.83
CA ALA A 307 19.85 -8.46 -8.19
C ALA A 307 21.26 -8.57 -7.61
N ARG A 308 22.29 -8.16 -8.37
CA ARG A 308 23.69 -8.13 -7.90
C ARG A 308 23.89 -7.16 -6.74
N ALA A 309 23.26 -6.00 -6.78
CA ALA A 309 23.42 -4.97 -5.75
C ALA A 309 22.84 -5.38 -4.39
N MET A 310 21.75 -6.15 -4.38
CA MET A 310 21.06 -6.59 -3.16
C MET A 310 21.42 -8.00 -2.68
N SER A 311 22.00 -8.84 -3.56
CA SER A 311 22.38 -10.21 -3.19
C SER A 311 23.39 -10.24 -2.03
N GLY A 312 23.14 -11.10 -1.05
CA GLY A 312 24.05 -11.31 0.09
C GLY A 312 24.10 -10.18 1.12
N LYS A 313 23.35 -9.09 0.92
CA LYS A 313 23.20 -8.00 1.89
C LYS A 313 21.91 -8.15 2.68
N HIS A 314 21.88 -7.58 3.88
CA HIS A 314 20.63 -7.44 4.63
C HIS A 314 19.67 -6.51 3.90
N LEU A 315 18.38 -6.88 3.90
CA LEU A 315 17.34 -6.04 3.34
C LEU A 315 17.31 -4.68 4.06
N PRO A 316 17.28 -3.57 3.32
CA PRO A 316 17.15 -2.25 3.91
C PRO A 316 15.75 -2.09 4.53
N LEU A 317 15.62 -1.17 5.50
CA LEU A 317 14.32 -0.87 6.11
C LEU A 317 13.33 -0.35 5.05
N PHE A 318 13.81 0.54 4.18
CA PHE A 318 13.07 1.20 3.10
C PHE A 318 13.60 0.76 1.73
N ASN A 319 12.72 0.76 0.72
CA ASN A 319 13.12 0.48 -0.66
C ASN A 319 14.12 1.54 -1.14
N HIS A 320 15.05 1.15 -2.00
CA HIS A 320 15.93 2.09 -2.70
C HIS A 320 15.44 2.21 -4.13
N ALA A 321 15.19 3.44 -4.58
CA ALA A 321 14.84 3.70 -5.98
C ALA A 321 15.99 3.23 -6.89
N SER A 322 15.65 2.68 -8.05
CA SER A 322 16.65 2.32 -9.07
C SER A 322 17.38 3.57 -9.58
N GLU A 323 18.55 3.39 -10.18
CA GLU A 323 19.27 4.53 -10.79
C GLU A 323 18.46 5.18 -11.92
N GLU A 324 17.66 4.40 -12.63
CA GLU A 324 16.79 4.85 -13.71
C GLU A 324 15.61 5.67 -13.17
N GLU A 325 14.87 5.15 -12.18
CA GLU A 325 13.77 5.87 -11.50
C GLU A 325 14.28 7.20 -10.92
N TYR A 326 15.48 7.18 -10.32
CA TYR A 326 16.11 8.38 -9.80
C TYR A 326 16.45 9.38 -10.91
N ARG A 327 17.05 8.92 -12.02
CA ARG A 327 17.48 9.79 -13.11
C ARG A 327 16.28 10.47 -13.77
N GLU A 328 15.22 9.73 -14.05
CA GLU A 328 13.99 10.26 -14.63
C GLU A 328 13.36 11.32 -13.74
N LEU A 329 13.16 10.99 -12.45
CA LEU A 329 12.64 11.94 -11.48
C LEU A 329 13.54 13.18 -11.36
N PHE A 330 14.86 13.00 -11.30
CA PHE A 330 15.79 14.10 -11.13
C PHE A 330 15.80 15.06 -12.32
N VAL A 331 15.65 14.56 -13.55
CA VAL A 331 15.50 15.40 -14.74
C VAL A 331 14.22 16.22 -14.64
N ALA A 332 13.08 15.58 -14.37
CA ALA A 332 11.80 16.28 -14.22
C ALA A 332 11.82 17.35 -13.12
N LEU A 333 12.43 17.04 -11.97
CA LEU A 333 12.56 18.00 -10.86
C LEU A 333 13.49 19.17 -11.19
N ARG A 334 14.55 18.95 -11.99
CA ARG A 334 15.42 20.04 -12.41
C ARG A 334 14.69 21.00 -13.35
N ASP A 335 13.86 20.48 -14.24
CA ASP A 335 13.05 21.28 -15.16
C ASP A 335 11.98 22.07 -14.40
N ASN A 336 11.33 21.42 -13.42
CA ASN A 336 10.40 22.05 -12.47
C ASN A 336 11.03 23.14 -11.59
N ALA A 337 12.36 23.13 -11.42
CA ALA A 337 13.09 24.13 -10.66
C ALA A 337 13.43 25.39 -11.47
N THR A 338 12.90 25.53 -12.69
CA THR A 338 13.13 26.70 -13.55
C THR A 338 11.92 27.64 -13.58
N ALA A 339 12.16 28.94 -13.46
CA ALA A 339 11.12 29.97 -13.54
C ALA A 339 10.73 30.26 -15.00
N SER A 340 10.12 29.27 -15.66
CA SER A 340 9.68 29.38 -17.06
C SER A 340 8.62 30.48 -17.26
N SER A 341 8.43 30.91 -18.51
CA SER A 341 7.37 31.86 -18.85
C SER A 341 5.98 31.32 -18.47
N SER A 342 5.71 30.06 -18.79
CA SER A 342 4.45 29.38 -18.42
C SER A 342 4.22 29.36 -16.92
N TYR A 343 5.26 29.11 -16.11
CA TYR A 343 5.18 29.19 -14.66
C TYR A 343 4.74 30.57 -14.18
N GLN A 344 5.34 31.64 -14.71
CA GLN A 344 5.01 33.02 -14.30
C GLN A 344 3.59 33.41 -14.71
N VAL A 345 3.17 33.07 -15.94
CA VAL A 345 1.81 33.33 -16.42
C VAL A 345 0.77 32.60 -15.56
N LEU A 346 0.99 31.31 -15.28
CA LEU A 346 0.09 30.53 -14.43
C LEU A 346 0.04 31.06 -13.00
N MET A 347 1.16 31.53 -12.44
CA MET A 347 1.19 32.19 -11.13
C MET A 347 0.32 33.44 -11.10
N VAL A 348 0.45 34.32 -12.10
CA VAL A 348 -0.34 35.56 -12.18
C VAL A 348 -1.83 35.25 -12.34
N LEU A 349 -2.19 34.36 -13.26
CA LEU A 349 -3.59 33.96 -13.49
C LEU A 349 -4.21 33.30 -12.25
N SER A 350 -3.43 32.47 -11.55
CA SER A 350 -3.86 31.83 -10.30
C SER A 350 -4.13 32.88 -9.21
N VAL A 351 -3.26 33.87 -9.06
CA VAL A 351 -3.46 34.97 -8.09
C VAL A 351 -4.66 35.84 -8.47
N MET A 352 -4.85 36.17 -9.75
CA MET A 352 -6.02 36.92 -10.23
C MET A 352 -7.33 36.19 -9.87
N LEU A 353 -7.38 34.88 -10.15
CA LEU A 353 -8.55 34.05 -9.84
C LEU A 353 -8.76 33.93 -8.33
N ALA A 354 -7.68 33.80 -7.54
CA ALA A 354 -7.75 33.76 -6.09
C ALA A 354 -8.27 35.09 -5.51
N LEU A 355 -7.83 36.24 -6.02
CA LEU A 355 -8.36 37.54 -5.61
C LEU A 355 -9.86 37.64 -5.90
N ALA A 356 -10.29 37.27 -7.11
CA ALA A 356 -11.70 37.26 -7.47
C ALA A 356 -12.52 36.36 -6.53
N GLY A 357 -12.02 35.16 -6.22
CA GLY A 357 -12.65 34.24 -5.28
C GLY A 357 -12.70 34.78 -3.84
N LEU A 358 -11.63 35.41 -3.37
CA LEU A 358 -11.55 36.01 -2.03
C LEU A 358 -12.51 37.19 -1.88
N TYR A 359 -12.57 38.10 -2.87
CA TYR A 359 -13.52 39.21 -2.88
C TYR A 359 -14.97 38.75 -3.01
N ALA A 360 -15.21 37.69 -3.80
CA ALA A 360 -16.52 37.07 -3.92
C ALA A 360 -16.90 36.16 -2.74
N ASN A 361 -16.02 35.99 -1.74
CA ASN A 361 -16.18 35.05 -0.62
C ASN A 361 -16.58 33.63 -1.08
N SER A 362 -15.96 33.14 -2.16
CA SER A 362 -16.32 31.91 -2.86
C SER A 362 -15.24 30.84 -2.77
N ALA A 363 -15.38 29.92 -1.82
CA ALA A 363 -14.47 28.80 -1.62
C ALA A 363 -14.21 27.97 -2.90
N PRO A 364 -15.20 27.62 -3.75
CA PRO A 364 -14.95 26.85 -4.97
C PRO A 364 -14.02 27.57 -5.97
N VAL A 365 -14.15 28.89 -6.11
CA VAL A 365 -13.29 29.68 -7.00
C VAL A 365 -11.86 29.74 -6.45
N ILE A 366 -11.73 29.89 -5.13
CA ILE A 366 -10.44 29.87 -4.43
C ILE A 366 -9.75 28.51 -4.64
N ILE A 367 -10.49 27.40 -4.55
CA ILE A 367 -9.96 26.06 -4.84
C ILE A 367 -9.53 25.95 -6.32
N GLY A 368 -10.34 26.47 -7.26
CA GLY A 368 -9.98 26.53 -8.68
C GLY A 368 -8.66 27.28 -8.92
N ALA A 369 -8.43 28.38 -8.21
CA ALA A 369 -7.17 29.11 -8.26
C ALA A 369 -5.98 28.29 -7.75
N MET A 370 -6.16 27.50 -6.68
CA MET A 370 -5.11 26.60 -6.16
C MET A 370 -4.72 25.51 -7.17
N ILE A 371 -5.67 25.00 -7.97
CA ILE A 371 -5.42 23.97 -9.00
C ILE A 371 -4.53 24.53 -10.12
N LEU A 372 -4.75 25.78 -10.49
CA LEU A 372 -3.96 26.45 -11.54
C LEU A 372 -2.52 26.76 -11.10
N ALA A 373 -2.28 26.81 -9.78
CA ALA A 373 -1.04 27.29 -9.19
C ALA A 373 0.15 26.33 -9.45
N PRO A 374 1.24 26.80 -10.08
CA PRO A 374 2.38 25.94 -10.38
C PRO A 374 3.39 25.81 -9.21
N LEU A 375 3.08 26.32 -8.01
CA LEU A 375 4.02 26.37 -6.88
C LEU A 375 4.51 25.00 -6.42
N MET A 376 3.74 23.92 -6.58
CA MET A 376 4.17 22.60 -6.09
C MET A 376 5.41 22.07 -6.80
N ALA A 377 5.53 22.32 -8.10
CA ALA A 377 6.66 21.84 -8.89
C ALA A 377 8.02 22.27 -8.29
N PRO A 378 8.30 23.56 -8.08
CA PRO A 378 9.55 23.98 -7.46
C PRO A 378 9.66 23.63 -5.96
N ILE A 379 8.55 23.47 -5.21
CA ILE A 379 8.61 23.02 -3.80
C ILE A 379 9.11 21.58 -3.72
N VAL A 380 8.58 20.69 -4.55
CA VAL A 380 8.99 19.29 -4.58
C VAL A 380 10.46 19.19 -5.02
N SER A 381 10.88 19.98 -6.01
CA SER A 381 12.29 20.06 -6.42
C SER A 381 13.21 20.56 -5.31
N PHE A 382 12.80 21.59 -4.57
CA PHE A 382 13.51 22.10 -3.40
C PHE A 382 13.65 21.02 -2.33
N SER A 383 12.58 20.28 -2.06
CA SER A 383 12.53 19.19 -1.06
C SER A 383 13.47 18.03 -1.39
N MET A 384 13.54 17.65 -2.67
CA MET A 384 14.50 16.67 -3.16
C MET A 384 15.94 17.17 -3.08
N GLY A 385 16.15 18.45 -3.41
CA GLY A 385 17.43 19.14 -3.21
C GLY A 385 17.89 19.06 -1.76
N LEU A 386 17.00 19.32 -0.80
CA LEU A 386 17.27 19.17 0.63
C LEU A 386 17.58 17.71 1.01
N ALA A 387 16.75 16.76 0.55
CA ALA A 387 16.91 15.34 0.88
C ALA A 387 18.30 14.80 0.47
N ARG A 388 18.82 15.25 -0.68
CA ARG A 388 20.15 14.86 -1.19
C ARG A 388 21.28 15.84 -0.89
N SER A 389 21.00 16.96 -0.22
CA SER A 389 21.96 18.06 -0.03
C SER A 389 22.57 18.58 -1.35
N ASN A 390 21.77 18.66 -2.42
CA ASN A 390 22.19 19.17 -3.72
C ASN A 390 21.98 20.70 -3.79
N VAL A 391 23.05 21.45 -3.52
CA VAL A 391 23.02 22.92 -3.44
C VAL A 391 22.53 23.58 -4.74
N ASN A 392 22.88 23.03 -5.90
CA ASN A 392 22.46 23.60 -7.18
C ASN A 392 20.95 23.49 -7.37
N LEU A 393 20.37 22.32 -7.06
CA LEU A 393 18.92 22.13 -7.15
C LEU A 393 18.17 22.97 -6.11
N ILE A 394 18.69 23.05 -4.88
CA ILE A 394 18.15 23.91 -3.81
C ILE A 394 18.12 25.37 -4.29
N ARG A 395 19.23 25.89 -4.82
CA ARG A 395 19.33 27.29 -5.26
C ARG A 395 18.40 27.60 -6.42
N SER A 396 18.33 26.73 -7.43
CA SER A 396 17.44 26.92 -8.58
C SER A 396 15.97 26.89 -8.16
N ALA A 397 15.58 25.90 -7.37
CA ALA A 397 14.20 25.77 -6.89
C ALA A 397 13.79 26.94 -5.97
N LEU A 398 14.67 27.32 -5.04
CA LEU A 398 14.44 28.47 -4.16
C LEU A 398 14.33 29.79 -4.94
N LYS A 399 15.19 30.00 -5.94
CA LYS A 399 15.10 31.16 -6.84
C LYS A 399 13.75 31.19 -7.56
N THR A 400 13.29 30.06 -8.08
CA THR A 400 12.00 29.94 -8.76
C THR A 400 10.82 30.19 -7.82
N LEU A 401 10.87 29.70 -6.58
CA LEU A 401 9.88 30.00 -5.55
C LEU A 401 9.82 31.48 -5.23
N VAL A 402 10.96 32.12 -4.98
CA VAL A 402 11.04 33.56 -4.67
C VAL A 402 10.50 34.39 -5.83
N ILE A 403 10.85 34.06 -7.07
CA ILE A 403 10.33 34.74 -8.27
C ILE A 403 8.81 34.58 -8.36
N GLY A 404 8.27 33.37 -8.16
CA GLY A 404 6.82 33.12 -8.22
C GLY A 404 6.05 33.85 -7.12
N ILE A 405 6.55 33.81 -5.88
CA ILE A 405 5.98 34.52 -4.74
C ILE A 405 6.03 36.03 -4.97
N ALA A 406 7.16 36.57 -5.46
CA ALA A 406 7.30 38.00 -5.73
C ALA A 406 6.33 38.48 -6.82
N TRP A 407 6.23 37.74 -7.95
CA TRP A 407 5.27 38.07 -9.00
C TRP A 407 3.82 37.97 -8.54
N GLY A 408 3.49 36.92 -7.79
CA GLY A 408 2.15 36.75 -7.23
C GLY A 408 1.79 37.85 -6.24
N LEU A 409 2.71 38.20 -5.34
CA LEU A 409 2.52 39.27 -4.37
C LEU A 409 2.38 40.63 -5.06
N ALA A 410 3.25 40.93 -6.03
CA ALA A 410 3.17 42.16 -6.81
C ALA A 410 1.82 42.26 -7.55
N CYS A 411 1.37 41.17 -8.18
CA CYS A 411 0.06 41.12 -8.83
C CYS A 411 -1.08 41.36 -7.85
N ALA A 412 -1.08 40.69 -6.69
CA ALA A 412 -2.09 40.84 -5.66
C ALA A 412 -2.14 42.27 -5.10
N VAL A 413 -0.99 42.90 -4.82
CA VAL A 413 -0.90 44.30 -4.37
C VAL A 413 -1.45 45.26 -5.41
N LEU A 414 -1.02 45.11 -6.67
CA LEU A 414 -1.48 45.98 -7.77
C LEU A 414 -2.99 45.90 -7.99
N LEU A 415 -3.54 44.68 -7.93
CA LEU A 415 -4.98 44.48 -8.07
C LEU A 415 -5.76 44.95 -6.85
N ALA A 416 -5.22 44.80 -5.64
CA ALA A 416 -5.83 45.35 -4.44
C ALA A 416 -5.91 46.88 -4.49
N TRP A 417 -4.91 47.57 -5.04
CA TRP A 417 -4.97 49.02 -5.27
C TRP A 417 -5.99 49.46 -6.31
N LEU A 418 -6.20 48.64 -7.35
CA LEU A 418 -7.14 48.97 -8.42
C LEU A 418 -8.61 48.75 -7.99
N MET A 419 -8.83 47.93 -6.96
CA MET A 419 -10.16 47.50 -6.52
C MET A 419 -10.63 48.36 -5.33
N PRO A 420 -11.82 49.01 -5.40
CA PRO A 420 -12.32 49.89 -4.35
C PRO A 420 -13.05 49.11 -3.24
N PHE A 421 -12.43 48.08 -2.68
CA PHE A 421 -12.99 47.24 -1.63
C PHE A 421 -12.07 47.23 -0.41
N ASP A 422 -12.59 47.64 0.75
CA ASP A 422 -11.82 47.75 2.00
C ASP A 422 -12.37 46.86 3.14
N ILE A 423 -13.27 45.92 2.82
CA ILE A 423 -13.91 45.05 3.82
C ILE A 423 -13.40 43.61 3.65
N ALA A 424 -12.79 43.08 4.71
CA ALA A 424 -12.30 41.70 4.73
C ALA A 424 -13.45 40.68 4.75
N THR A 425 -13.47 39.78 3.76
CA THR A 425 -14.41 38.65 3.69
C THR A 425 -14.06 37.55 4.69
N ASP A 426 -14.96 36.60 4.91
CA ASP A 426 -14.72 35.49 5.84
C ASP A 426 -13.57 34.59 5.35
N GLU A 427 -13.50 34.35 4.04
CA GLU A 427 -12.40 33.62 3.41
C GLU A 427 -11.05 34.30 3.65
N MET A 428 -10.96 35.64 3.58
CA MET A 428 -9.74 36.38 3.91
C MET A 428 -9.40 36.27 5.40
N ARG A 429 -10.40 36.44 6.27
CA ARG A 429 -10.22 36.36 7.74
C ARG A 429 -9.71 34.99 8.19
N SER A 430 -10.19 33.91 7.57
CA SER A 430 -9.72 32.54 7.84
C SER A 430 -8.22 32.34 7.60
N ARG A 431 -7.58 33.18 6.77
CA ARG A 431 -6.15 33.06 6.42
C ARG A 431 -5.24 34.00 7.21
N MET A 432 -5.79 34.82 8.09
CA MET A 432 -5.00 35.70 8.96
C MET A 432 -4.57 35.03 10.27
N SER A 433 -5.26 33.96 10.69
CA SER A 433 -5.04 33.26 11.96
C SER A 433 -4.55 31.83 11.71
N PRO A 434 -3.26 31.62 11.44
CA PRO A 434 -2.72 30.28 11.19
C PRO A 434 -2.86 29.37 12.42
N THR A 435 -3.13 28.09 12.18
CA THR A 435 -3.35 27.07 13.21
C THR A 435 -2.42 25.87 13.03
N LEU A 436 -2.32 25.01 14.06
CA LEU A 436 -1.62 23.73 13.95
C LEU A 436 -2.27 22.77 12.92
N LEU A 437 -3.57 22.93 12.65
CA LEU A 437 -4.27 22.15 11.64
C LEU A 437 -3.78 22.49 10.23
N ASP A 438 -3.48 23.76 9.96
CA ASP A 438 -2.90 24.18 8.68
C ASP A 438 -1.54 23.52 8.43
N LEU A 439 -0.70 23.44 9.47
CA LEU A 439 0.58 22.74 9.40
C LEU A 439 0.39 21.23 9.15
N PHE A 440 -0.62 20.61 9.77
CA PHE A 440 -0.92 19.20 9.53
C PHE A 440 -1.36 18.96 8.08
N ILE A 441 -2.20 19.83 7.52
CA ILE A 441 -2.62 19.78 6.12
C ILE A 441 -1.40 19.97 5.19
N ALA A 442 -0.49 20.90 5.53
CA ALA A 442 0.75 21.12 4.79
C ALA A 442 1.65 19.87 4.78
N VAL A 443 1.78 19.18 5.91
CA VAL A 443 2.54 17.92 6.01
C VAL A 443 1.94 16.85 5.11
N ILE A 444 0.63 16.63 5.17
CA ILE A 444 -0.06 15.64 4.30
C ILE A 444 0.13 16.01 2.82
N SER A 445 -0.02 17.29 2.49
CA SER A 445 0.18 17.80 1.12
C SER A 445 1.60 17.58 0.61
N GLY A 446 2.61 17.73 1.48
CA GLY A 446 4.00 17.44 1.16
C GLY A 446 4.26 15.95 0.90
N ILE A 447 3.70 15.07 1.73
CA ILE A 447 3.77 13.61 1.52
C ILE A 447 3.12 13.23 0.19
N ALA A 448 1.90 13.71 -0.05
CA ALA A 448 1.15 13.44 -1.28
C ALA A 448 1.90 13.95 -2.51
N GLY A 449 2.41 15.19 -2.47
CA GLY A 449 3.16 15.79 -3.57
C GLY A 449 4.45 15.02 -3.91
N ALA A 450 5.24 14.64 -2.90
CA ALA A 450 6.44 13.85 -3.12
C ALA A 450 6.13 12.43 -3.63
N TYR A 451 5.14 11.77 -3.04
CA TYR A 451 4.72 10.42 -3.45
C TYR A 451 4.19 10.41 -4.90
N ALA A 452 3.37 11.40 -5.26
CA ALA A 452 2.85 11.55 -6.62
C ALA A 452 3.97 11.71 -7.64
N ASN A 453 4.93 12.60 -7.37
CA ASN A 453 6.05 12.81 -8.29
C ASN A 453 7.00 11.61 -8.36
N ALA A 454 7.13 10.85 -7.27
CA ALA A 454 7.98 9.67 -7.21
C ALA A 454 7.41 8.43 -7.93
N LYS A 455 6.10 8.41 -8.25
CA LYS A 455 5.42 7.25 -8.85
C LYS A 455 4.62 7.69 -10.07
N GLU A 456 5.10 7.35 -11.27
CA GLU A 456 4.53 7.80 -12.53
C GLU A 456 3.04 7.44 -12.70
N GLU A 457 2.64 6.23 -12.29
CA GLU A 457 1.24 5.77 -12.29
C GLU A 457 0.33 6.67 -11.45
N VAL A 458 0.86 7.15 -10.33
CA VAL A 458 0.14 7.97 -9.35
C VAL A 458 0.12 9.43 -9.80
N ALA A 459 1.22 9.93 -10.39
CA ALA A 459 1.30 11.26 -11.01
C ALA A 459 0.20 11.48 -12.07
N ARG A 460 -0.03 10.48 -12.94
CA ARG A 460 -1.06 10.55 -13.98
C ARG A 460 -2.49 10.59 -13.41
N SER A 461 -2.74 9.92 -12.28
CA SER A 461 -4.05 9.92 -11.60
C SER A 461 -4.29 11.17 -10.74
N LEU A 462 -3.26 11.70 -10.10
CA LEU A 462 -3.32 12.89 -9.24
C LEU A 462 -3.35 14.20 -10.03
N ALA A 463 -2.96 14.18 -11.30
CA ALA A 463 -3.18 15.31 -12.21
C ALA A 463 -4.67 15.74 -12.27
N GLY A 464 -5.61 14.82 -11.98
CA GLY A 464 -7.05 15.11 -11.86
C GLY A 464 -7.55 15.38 -10.44
N VAL A 465 -6.83 14.93 -9.40
CA VAL A 465 -7.19 15.19 -7.99
C VAL A 465 -6.30 16.31 -7.49
N ALA A 466 -6.78 17.53 -7.74
CA ALA A 466 -6.33 18.80 -7.19
C ALA A 466 -5.49 18.63 -5.91
N ILE A 467 -4.16 18.68 -6.06
CA ILE A 467 -3.27 18.99 -4.94
C ILE A 467 -3.50 20.47 -4.66
N ALA A 468 -4.63 20.78 -4.02
CA ALA A 468 -5.12 22.12 -3.76
C ALA A 468 -4.21 22.74 -2.70
N VAL A 469 -3.22 23.48 -3.18
CA VAL A 469 -2.13 23.93 -2.33
C VAL A 469 -2.55 25.18 -1.59
N ALA A 470 -2.52 25.09 -0.26
CA ALA A 470 -2.86 26.15 0.68
C ALA A 470 -1.86 27.33 0.69
N LEU A 471 -1.17 27.62 -0.44
CA LEU A 471 -0.19 28.69 -0.55
C LEU A 471 -0.72 29.91 -1.32
N VAL A 472 -1.48 29.70 -2.40
CA VAL A 472 -1.95 30.84 -3.22
C VAL A 472 -2.90 31.74 -2.45
N PRO A 473 -3.92 31.26 -1.73
CA PRO A 473 -4.81 32.20 -1.04
C PRO A 473 -4.11 32.97 0.09
N PRO A 474 -3.24 32.37 0.95
CA PRO A 474 -2.44 33.16 1.87
C PRO A 474 -1.51 34.17 1.18
N LEU A 475 -0.92 33.82 0.03
CA LEU A 475 -0.14 34.77 -0.78
C LEU A 475 -1.00 35.95 -1.26
N SER A 476 -2.21 35.66 -1.75
CA SER A 476 -3.17 36.67 -2.21
C SER A 476 -3.66 37.56 -1.06
N VAL A 477 -4.03 36.97 0.09
CA VAL A 477 -4.46 37.71 1.29
C VAL A 477 -3.31 38.57 1.82
N ALA A 478 -2.07 38.07 1.80
CA ALA A 478 -0.90 38.87 2.15
C ALA A 478 -0.72 40.07 1.21
N GLY A 479 -0.91 39.87 -0.10
CA GLY A 479 -0.85 40.94 -1.08
C GLY A 479 -1.98 41.96 -0.93
N ILE A 480 -3.20 41.52 -0.62
CA ILE A 480 -4.33 42.40 -0.30
C ILE A 480 -4.01 43.24 0.95
N GLY A 481 -3.55 42.61 2.03
CA GLY A 481 -3.18 43.31 3.26
C GLY A 481 -2.07 44.35 3.03
N LEU A 482 -1.06 44.03 2.22
CA LEU A 482 -0.03 45.01 1.81
C LEU A 482 -0.60 46.13 0.94
N GLY A 483 -1.55 45.83 0.04
CA GLY A 483 -2.23 46.82 -0.79
C GLY A 483 -3.08 47.79 0.03
N TRP A 484 -3.80 47.28 1.04
CA TRP A 484 -4.62 48.07 1.96
C TRP A 484 -3.81 48.80 3.04
N GLY A 485 -2.54 48.44 3.23
CA GLY A 485 -1.74 48.91 4.36
C GLY A 485 -2.11 48.25 5.70
N ASP A 486 -2.91 47.18 5.69
CA ASP A 486 -3.25 46.36 6.85
C ASP A 486 -2.09 45.38 7.17
N TRP A 487 -1.16 45.87 7.99
CA TRP A 487 0.01 45.10 8.43
C TRP A 487 -0.34 43.83 9.23
N PRO A 488 -1.31 43.84 10.17
CA PRO A 488 -1.79 42.61 10.81
C PRO A 488 -2.24 41.54 9.80
N MET A 489 -3.06 41.91 8.81
CA MET A 489 -3.53 41.00 7.77
C MET A 489 -2.38 40.43 6.95
N ALA A 490 -1.46 41.28 6.51
CA ALA A 490 -0.29 40.86 5.74
C ALA A 490 0.60 39.89 6.52
N ARG A 491 0.89 40.19 7.79
CA ARG A 491 1.76 39.35 8.63
C ARG A 491 1.14 37.99 8.94
N GLY A 492 -0.14 37.94 9.27
CA GLY A 492 -0.85 36.69 9.55
C GLY A 492 -0.86 35.76 8.34
N ALA A 493 -1.19 36.30 7.16
CA ALA A 493 -1.21 35.54 5.92
C ALA A 493 0.19 35.10 5.44
N LEU A 494 1.21 35.96 5.60
CA LEU A 494 2.61 35.58 5.32
C LEU A 494 3.11 34.47 6.26
N LEU A 495 2.72 34.51 7.54
CA LEU A 495 3.07 33.46 8.49
C LEU A 495 2.45 32.12 8.08
N LEU A 496 1.17 32.11 7.68
CA LEU A 496 0.50 30.92 7.15
C LEU A 496 1.18 30.40 5.88
N LEU A 497 1.48 31.29 4.91
CA LEU A 497 2.21 30.96 3.68
C LEU A 497 3.55 30.28 3.99
N THR A 498 4.34 30.89 4.88
CA THR A 498 5.69 30.41 5.21
C THR A 498 5.64 29.08 5.96
N THR A 499 4.70 28.94 6.91
CA THR A 499 4.49 27.70 7.66
C THR A 499 4.12 26.56 6.73
N ASN A 500 3.19 26.78 5.79
CA ASN A 500 2.77 25.78 4.82
C ASN A 500 3.93 25.40 3.89
N LEU A 501 4.70 26.38 3.40
CA LEU A 501 5.84 26.13 2.52
C LEU A 501 6.90 25.25 3.21
N VAL A 502 7.23 25.54 4.47
CA VAL A 502 8.21 24.76 5.23
C VAL A 502 7.65 23.38 5.61
N GLY A 503 6.39 23.29 6.03
CA GLY A 503 5.74 22.01 6.33
C GLY A 503 5.70 21.08 5.12
N ILE A 504 5.25 21.58 3.97
CA ILE A 504 5.22 20.83 2.70
C ILE A 504 6.63 20.38 2.33
N SER A 505 7.60 21.29 2.35
CA SER A 505 8.96 20.97 1.89
C SER A 505 9.68 19.95 2.78
N LEU A 506 9.52 20.05 4.10
CA LEU A 506 10.11 19.10 5.04
C LEU A 506 9.46 17.72 4.92
N ALA A 507 8.12 17.66 4.85
CA ALA A 507 7.39 16.41 4.70
C ALA A 507 7.69 15.72 3.36
N ALA A 508 7.77 16.48 2.27
CA ALA A 508 8.19 15.99 0.97
C ALA A 508 9.63 15.45 0.99
N SER A 509 10.55 16.15 1.67
CA SER A 509 11.94 15.73 1.82
C SER A 509 12.06 14.40 2.56
N ILE A 510 11.35 14.25 3.68
CA ILE A 510 11.25 12.99 4.45
C ILE A 510 10.64 11.88 3.58
N THR A 511 9.64 12.20 2.77
CA THR A 511 9.01 11.22 1.87
C THR A 511 9.99 10.70 0.82
N PHE A 512 10.80 11.57 0.20
CA PHE A 512 11.85 11.13 -0.73
C PHE A 512 12.93 10.25 -0.07
N LEU A 513 13.23 10.50 1.22
CA LEU A 513 14.12 9.66 2.03
C LEU A 513 13.53 8.27 2.25
N VAL A 514 12.25 8.20 2.64
CA VAL A 514 11.50 6.95 2.87
C VAL A 514 11.30 6.15 1.58
N LEU A 515 11.13 6.83 0.45
CA LEU A 515 10.99 6.18 -0.86
C LEU A 515 12.35 5.77 -1.48
N GLY A 516 13.46 6.11 -0.83
CA GLY A 516 14.79 5.67 -1.26
C GLY A 516 15.42 6.49 -2.38
N PHE A 517 14.90 7.68 -2.66
CA PHE A 517 15.48 8.60 -3.66
C PHE A 517 16.68 9.39 -3.12
N ALA A 518 16.95 9.34 -1.81
CA ALA A 518 18.08 10.00 -1.15
C ALA A 518 18.79 9.09 -0.12
N PRO A 519 20.14 9.04 -0.11
CA PRO A 519 20.86 8.26 0.88
C PRO A 519 20.83 8.91 2.28
N LEU A 520 20.38 8.14 3.28
CA LEU A 520 20.25 8.56 4.69
C LEU A 520 21.54 9.15 5.29
N THR A 521 22.71 8.71 4.83
CA THR A 521 24.02 9.17 5.31
C THR A 521 24.34 10.61 4.88
N ARG A 522 23.94 11.02 3.67
CA ARG A 522 24.12 12.41 3.19
C ARG A 522 22.98 13.33 3.63
N ALA A 523 21.81 12.76 3.90
CA ALA A 523 20.62 13.51 4.28
C ALA A 523 20.71 14.21 5.64
N ARG A 524 21.58 13.75 6.57
CA ARG A 524 21.70 14.36 7.91
C ARG A 524 21.96 15.87 7.88
N LYS A 525 22.82 16.35 6.97
CA LYS A 525 23.12 17.78 6.84
C LYS A 525 21.96 18.55 6.23
N GLY A 526 21.38 18.03 5.14
CA GLY A 526 20.21 18.63 4.49
C GLY A 526 18.97 18.71 5.38
N LEU A 527 18.72 17.66 6.18
CA LEU A 527 17.62 17.59 7.12
C LEU A 527 17.84 18.51 8.34
N ALA A 528 19.07 18.64 8.84
CA ALA A 528 19.39 19.62 9.87
C ALA A 528 19.18 21.06 9.37
N ILE A 529 19.55 21.33 8.12
CA ILE A 529 19.33 22.64 7.47
C ILE A 529 17.84 22.92 7.26
N SER A 530 16.99 21.92 7.00
CA SER A 530 15.54 22.10 6.85
C SER A 530 14.77 22.17 8.16
N LEU A 531 15.28 21.54 9.24
CA LEU A 531 14.71 21.61 10.58
C LEU A 531 14.89 22.99 11.23
N LEU A 532 15.96 23.71 10.89
CA LEU A 532 16.27 25.03 11.45
C LEU A 532 15.22 26.11 11.14
N PRO A 533 14.79 26.32 9.87
CA PRO A 533 13.69 27.23 9.57
C PRO A 533 12.34 26.76 10.13
N LEU A 534 12.08 25.44 10.20
CA LEU A 534 10.87 24.91 10.83
C LEU A 534 10.81 25.28 12.32
N ALA A 535 11.91 25.11 13.05
CA ALA A 535 12.01 25.49 14.45
C ALA A 535 11.82 27.01 14.64
N LEU A 536 12.40 27.82 13.75
CA LEU A 536 12.27 29.27 13.78
C LEU A 536 10.82 29.74 13.55
N ILE A 537 10.07 29.09 12.66
CA ILE A 537 8.67 29.43 12.34
C ILE A 537 7.69 28.87 13.40
N SER A 538 8.06 27.78 14.06
CA SER A 538 7.21 27.15 15.08
C SER A 538 6.95 28.06 16.29
N VAL A 539 7.89 28.94 16.64
CA VAL A 539 7.76 29.88 17.77
C VAL A 539 6.66 30.92 17.52
N PRO A 540 6.68 31.74 16.45
CA PRO A 540 5.60 32.68 16.18
C PRO A 540 4.26 32.00 15.87
N LEU A 541 4.27 30.79 15.29
CA LEU A 541 3.04 30.01 15.10
C LEU A 541 2.42 29.57 16.44
N TYR A 542 3.24 29.15 17.40
CA TYR A 542 2.79 28.82 18.75
C TYR A 542 2.18 30.04 19.46
N ILE A 543 2.83 31.20 19.34
CA ILE A 543 2.32 32.47 19.90
C ILE A 543 0.98 32.85 19.24
N ALA A 544 0.87 32.76 17.91
CA ALA A 544 -0.38 33.04 17.21
C ALA A 544 -1.51 32.08 17.62
N TYR A 545 -1.19 30.79 17.80
CA TYR A 545 -2.12 29.78 18.28
C TYR A 545 -2.58 30.06 19.72
N ASP A 546 -1.66 30.42 20.61
CA ASP A 546 -1.98 30.74 22.01
C ASP A 546 -2.93 31.93 22.12
N HIS A 547 -2.67 33.00 21.36
CA HIS A 547 -3.59 34.14 21.26
C HIS A 547 -4.96 33.76 20.69
N LEU A 548 -5.01 32.90 19.67
CA LEU A 548 -6.29 32.44 19.10
C LEU A 548 -7.10 31.66 20.15
N VAL A 549 -6.46 30.74 20.87
CA VAL A 549 -7.11 29.94 21.92
C VAL A 549 -7.54 30.82 23.09
N GLU A 550 -6.72 31.78 23.52
CA GLU A 550 -7.09 32.70 24.59
C GLU A 550 -8.28 33.57 24.19
N ARG A 551 -8.29 34.11 22.97
CA ARG A 551 -9.44 34.85 22.44
C ARG A 551 -10.71 34.02 22.37
N SER A 552 -10.63 32.80 21.84
CA SER A 552 -11.79 31.90 21.75
C SER A 552 -12.32 31.50 23.12
N ARG A 553 -11.44 31.23 24.10
CA ARG A 553 -11.83 30.95 25.50
C ARG A 553 -12.51 32.15 26.16
N LEU A 554 -12.05 33.36 25.85
CA LEU A 554 -12.67 34.58 26.34
C LEU A 554 -14.05 34.77 25.69
N GLU A 555 -14.15 34.63 24.37
CA GLU A 555 -15.40 34.70 23.59
C GLU A 555 -16.46 33.71 24.10
N GLU A 556 -16.10 32.44 24.37
CA GLU A 556 -17.03 31.43 24.92
C GLU A 556 -17.51 31.73 26.34
N ARG A 557 -16.71 32.48 27.12
CA ARG A 557 -17.05 32.88 28.49
C ARG A 557 -17.81 34.19 28.55
N VAL A 558 -17.95 34.92 27.45
CA VAL A 558 -18.84 36.09 27.40
C VAL A 558 -20.28 35.59 27.31
N PRO A 559 -21.17 35.99 28.23
CA PRO A 559 -22.56 35.59 28.19
C PRO A 559 -23.25 36.20 26.97
N ALA A 560 -23.63 35.33 26.02
CA ALA A 560 -24.41 35.67 24.83
C ALA A 560 -25.83 35.11 24.96
N GLY A 561 -26.84 35.91 24.61
CA GLY A 561 -28.25 35.54 24.74
C GLY A 561 -29.04 36.48 25.64
N GLU A 562 -30.17 36.01 26.17
CA GLU A 562 -31.01 36.80 27.10
C GLU A 562 -30.39 36.79 28.50
N LEU A 563 -30.11 37.99 29.02
CA LEU A 563 -29.68 38.23 30.39
C LEU A 563 -30.65 39.17 31.09
N ARG A 564 -30.80 38.98 32.40
CA ARG A 564 -31.50 39.92 33.26
C ARG A 564 -30.48 40.83 33.94
N LEU A 565 -30.47 42.11 33.58
CA LEU A 565 -29.67 43.13 34.24
C LEU A 565 -30.56 43.91 35.20
N LEU A 566 -30.41 43.65 36.50
CA LEU A 566 -31.26 44.22 37.56
C LEU A 566 -32.76 43.98 37.27
N ASP A 567 -33.46 45.02 36.85
CA ASP A 567 -34.90 45.04 36.62
C ASP A 567 -35.29 44.87 35.15
N GLN A 568 -34.34 44.80 34.21
CA GLN A 568 -34.59 44.72 32.77
C GLN A 568 -34.07 43.43 32.13
N GLN A 569 -34.84 42.89 31.17
CA GLN A 569 -34.36 41.82 30.28
C GLN A 569 -33.64 42.44 29.08
N VAL A 570 -32.43 41.97 28.82
CA VAL A 570 -31.59 42.43 27.72
C VAL A 570 -31.10 41.25 26.90
N GLN A 571 -30.89 41.46 25.61
CA GLN A 571 -30.23 40.52 24.73
C GLN A 571 -28.80 41.00 24.50
N VAL A 572 -27.82 40.21 24.94
CA VAL A 572 -26.39 40.48 24.78
C VAL A 572 -25.86 39.67 23.61
N ALA A 573 -25.22 40.35 22.67
CA ALA A 573 -24.46 39.75 21.59
C ALA A 573 -23.01 40.22 21.68
N THR A 574 -22.07 39.30 21.82
CA THR A 574 -20.64 39.61 21.80
C THR A 574 -20.23 39.97 20.37
N VAL A 575 -19.58 41.11 20.20
CA VAL A 575 -19.19 41.61 18.87
C VAL A 575 -17.71 41.36 18.61
N ARG A 576 -16.84 41.72 19.54
CA ARG A 576 -15.38 41.52 19.41
C ARG A 576 -14.72 41.39 20.78
N VAL A 577 -13.64 40.60 20.82
CA VAL A 577 -12.76 40.49 21.98
C VAL A 577 -11.34 40.85 21.53
N ALA A 578 -10.76 41.86 22.16
CA ALA A 578 -9.37 42.28 21.97
C ALA A 578 -8.54 41.90 23.20
N LEU A 579 -7.38 41.29 22.95
CA LEU A 579 -6.45 40.78 23.97
C LEU A 579 -5.54 41.90 24.53
N ASP A 580 -6.14 43.03 24.92
CA ASP A 580 -5.44 44.10 25.65
C ASP A 580 -5.20 43.71 27.12
N ASP A 581 -4.41 44.50 27.85
CA ASP A 581 -4.23 44.33 29.31
C ASP A 581 -4.75 45.55 30.08
N PRO A 582 -5.96 45.49 30.70
CA PRO A 582 -6.91 44.38 30.73
C PRO A 582 -7.71 44.20 29.43
N PRO A 583 -8.21 42.97 29.11
CA PRO A 583 -8.84 42.66 27.82
C PRO A 583 -10.08 43.51 27.57
N LEU A 584 -10.22 44.00 26.33
CA LEU A 584 -11.34 44.82 25.89
C LEU A 584 -12.41 43.94 25.23
N LEU A 585 -13.61 43.99 25.80
CA LEU A 585 -14.79 43.26 25.36
C LEU A 585 -15.78 44.24 24.76
N SER A 586 -16.00 44.15 23.44
CA SER A 586 -17.01 44.95 22.73
C SER A 586 -18.29 44.11 22.60
N VAL A 587 -19.37 44.57 23.22
CA VAL A 587 -20.68 43.89 23.26
C VAL A 587 -21.78 44.80 22.73
N VAL A 588 -22.75 44.22 22.04
CA VAL A 588 -24.02 44.89 21.69
C VAL A 588 -25.08 44.40 22.65
N VAL A 589 -25.73 45.35 23.33
CA VAL A 589 -26.79 45.07 24.29
C VAL A 589 -28.09 45.67 23.76
N SER A 590 -29.09 44.82 23.55
CA SER A 590 -30.41 45.23 23.08
C SER A 590 -31.44 45.12 24.20
N SER A 591 -32.22 46.17 24.45
CA SER A 591 -33.26 46.21 25.49
C SER A 591 -34.56 46.83 24.97
N ALA A 592 -35.70 46.48 25.56
CA ALA A 592 -36.97 47.16 25.27
C ALA A 592 -37.01 48.61 25.79
N GLU A 593 -36.23 48.88 26.84
CA GLU A 593 -36.16 50.15 27.54
C GLU A 593 -34.74 50.73 27.53
N ARG A 594 -34.62 52.01 27.91
CA ARG A 594 -33.32 52.68 27.94
C ARG A 594 -32.47 52.13 29.09
N LEU A 595 -31.25 51.71 28.75
CA LEU A 595 -30.24 51.26 29.73
C LEU A 595 -29.47 52.45 30.31
N GLU A 596 -29.34 52.47 31.64
CA GLU A 596 -28.52 53.42 32.42
C GLU A 596 -27.14 52.83 32.79
N ASN A 597 -26.18 53.68 33.18
CA ASN A 597 -24.81 53.28 33.53
C ASN A 597 -24.75 52.14 34.57
N ARG A 598 -25.64 52.13 35.56
CA ARG A 598 -25.73 51.05 36.56
C ARG A 598 -25.94 49.65 35.94
N HIS A 599 -26.66 49.55 34.82
CA HIS A 599 -26.88 48.28 34.13
C HIS A 599 -25.62 47.85 33.37
N ILE A 600 -24.82 48.80 32.88
CA ILE A 600 -23.56 48.54 32.17
C ILE A 600 -22.47 48.13 33.16
N ASP A 601 -22.42 48.76 34.33
CA ASP A 601 -21.51 48.37 35.41
C ASP A 601 -21.84 46.96 35.93
N GLU A 602 -23.13 46.61 36.04
CA GLU A 602 -23.56 45.27 36.40
C GLU A 602 -23.20 44.24 35.33
N LEU A 603 -23.40 44.57 34.05
CA LEU A 603 -22.96 43.73 32.93
C LEU A 603 -21.44 43.51 32.96
N LYS A 604 -20.66 44.57 33.20
CA LYS A 604 -19.20 44.48 33.34
C LYS A 604 -18.80 43.59 34.51
N ARG A 605 -19.52 43.65 35.63
CA ARG A 605 -19.29 42.78 36.79
C ARG A 605 -19.55 41.31 36.46
N ILE A 606 -20.71 41.00 35.87
CA ILE A 606 -21.10 39.65 35.48
C ILE A 606 -20.08 39.05 34.50
N ILE A 607 -19.71 39.79 33.46
CA ILE A 607 -18.73 39.33 32.47
C ILE A 607 -17.34 39.18 33.12
N GLY A 608 -16.93 40.11 33.98
CA GLY A 608 -15.66 40.04 34.71
C GLY A 608 -15.57 38.82 35.65
N GLU A 609 -16.67 38.46 36.31
CA GLU A 609 -16.76 37.27 37.17
C GLU A 609 -16.69 35.97 36.37
N GLN A 610 -17.36 35.89 35.22
CA GLN A 610 -17.33 34.69 34.35
C GLN A 610 -15.99 34.51 33.64
N VAL A 611 -15.36 35.62 33.22
CA VAL A 611 -14.01 35.61 32.63
C VAL A 611 -12.95 35.33 33.69
N GLY A 612 -13.21 35.71 34.95
CA GLY A 612 -12.31 35.50 36.11
C GLY A 612 -11.12 36.47 36.15
N ARG A 613 -11.21 37.61 35.46
CA ARG A 613 -10.15 38.64 35.36
C ARG A 613 -10.78 40.03 35.23
N LYS A 614 -10.01 41.10 35.48
CA LYS A 614 -10.45 42.48 35.20
C LYS A 614 -10.59 42.67 33.69
N ILE A 615 -11.65 43.36 33.26
CA ILE A 615 -11.97 43.61 31.85
C ILE A 615 -12.21 45.10 31.59
N GLN A 616 -11.94 45.54 30.37
CA GLN A 616 -12.53 46.75 29.80
C GLN A 616 -13.78 46.36 29.02
N LEU A 617 -14.86 47.12 29.16
CA LEU A 617 -16.14 46.85 28.49
C LEU A 617 -16.49 48.04 27.62
N GLU A 618 -16.67 47.79 26.33
CA GLU A 618 -17.28 48.72 25.38
C GLU A 618 -18.67 48.19 25.03
N ALA A 619 -19.71 48.92 25.41
CA ALA A 619 -21.10 48.48 25.22
C ALA A 619 -21.83 49.39 24.23
N GLN A 620 -22.29 48.83 23.12
CA GLN A 620 -23.19 49.49 22.19
C GLN A 620 -24.65 49.18 22.57
N LEU A 621 -25.44 50.22 22.85
CA LEU A 621 -26.80 50.07 23.37
C LEU A 621 -27.84 50.27 22.27
N ASN A 622 -28.64 49.25 22.03
CA ASN A 622 -29.75 49.27 21.09
C ASN A 622 -31.09 49.19 21.83
N ILE A 623 -32.07 49.97 21.40
CA ILE A 623 -33.44 49.88 21.90
C ILE A 623 -34.28 49.11 20.87
N ARG A 624 -34.87 47.99 21.27
CA ARG A 624 -35.75 47.15 20.44
C ARG A 624 -37.18 47.30 20.94
N ARG A 625 -37.97 48.13 20.25
CA ARG A 625 -39.40 48.34 20.56
C ARG A 625 -40.30 47.45 19.74
#